data_AF-A0A7G9QE05-F1
#
_entry.id   AF-A0A7G9QE05-F1
#
_cell.length_a   1.000
_cell.length_b   1.000
_cell.length_c   1.000
_cell.angle_alpha   90.00
_cell.angle_beta   90.00
_cell.angle_gamma   90.00
#
_symmetry.space_group_name_H-M   'P 1'
#
loop_
_entity.id
_entity.type
_entity.pdbx_description
1 polymer ?
#
loop_
_entity_poly.entity_id
_entity_poly.type
_entity_poly.pdbx_seq_one_letter_code
_entity_poly.pdbx_strand_id
1 'polypeptide(L)' 'MKKEHFRYINTLFVVIPMTLIMAFVGLMRNYGFGEDWVLKFLKAWSVMLPVAYFAAFIIIPNARKLAEKITSKT' A
#
# COMPACT_ATOMS: atom_id res chain seq x y z
N MET A 1 23.91 -12.90 -5.39
CA MET A 1 22.91 -12.50 -4.37
C MET A 1 21.52 -12.97 -4.79
N LYS A 2 20.80 -13.66 -3.90
CA LYS A 2 19.58 -14.44 -4.16
C LYS A 2 18.39 -13.55 -4.59
N LYS A 3 17.92 -13.73 -5.83
CA LYS A 3 16.84 -12.95 -6.49
C LYS A 3 15.47 -12.98 -5.77
N GLU A 4 15.23 -13.90 -4.85
CA GLU A 4 13.93 -14.03 -4.16
C GLU A 4 13.64 -12.93 -3.14
N HIS A 5 14.66 -12.40 -2.45
CA HIS A 5 14.45 -11.34 -1.45
C HIS A 5 14.12 -10.00 -2.13
N PHE A 6 14.55 -9.85 -3.38
CA PHE A 6 14.36 -8.63 -4.17
C PHE A 6 12.88 -8.31 -4.40
N ARG A 7 12.03 -9.34 -4.56
CA ARG A 7 10.58 -9.13 -4.76
C ARG A 7 9.91 -8.59 -3.50
N TYR A 8 10.24 -9.14 -2.33
CA TYR A 8 9.70 -8.66 -1.05
C TYR A 8 10.20 -7.25 -0.75
N ILE A 9 11.49 -6.99 -0.94
CA ILE A 9 12.08 -5.66 -0.77
C ILE A 9 11.41 -4.65 -1.71
N ASN A 10 11.21 -5.00 -2.99
CA ASN A 10 10.54 -4.10 -3.94
C ASN A 10 9.09 -3.80 -3.51
N THR A 11 8.32 -4.80 -3.07
CA THR A 11 6.97 -4.58 -2.53
C THR A 11 7.00 -3.73 -1.27
N LEU A 12 7.97 -3.93 -0.37
CA LEU A 12 8.16 -3.09 0.82
C LEU A 12 8.38 -1.62 0.44
N PHE A 13 9.28 -1.36 -0.50
CA PHE A 13 9.61 -0.01 -0.96
C PHE A 13 8.49 0.67 -1.77
N VAL A 14 7.61 -0.07 -2.45
CA VAL A 14 6.49 0.50 -3.21
C VAL A 14 5.29 0.81 -2.29
N VAL A 15 4.99 -0.06 -1.32
CA VAL A 15 3.82 0.10 -0.43
C VAL A 15 3.98 1.29 0.51
N ILE A 16 5.19 1.60 0.98
CA ILE A 16 5.46 2.74 1.87
C ILE A 16 5.05 4.09 1.25
N PRO A 17 5.59 4.51 0.09
CA PRO A 17 5.20 5.78 -0.53
C PRO A 17 3.74 5.79 -0.97
N MET A 18 3.19 4.66 -1.44
CA MET A 18 1.78 4.58 -1.83
C MET A 18 0.83 4.81 -0.64
N THR A 19 1.13 4.20 0.52
CA THR A 19 0.34 4.41 1.74
C THR A 19 0.51 5.81 2.33
N LEU A 20 1.70 6.41 2.22
CA LEU A 20 1.94 7.80 2.60
C LEU A 20 1.07 8.76 1.77
N ILE A 21 1.06 8.62 0.45
CA ILE A 21 0.24 9.46 -0.44
C ILE A 21 -1.25 9.29 -0.13
N MET A 22 -1.73 8.06 0.06
CA MET A 22 -3.13 7.80 0.38
C MET A 22 -3.54 8.37 1.74
N ALA A 23 -2.69 8.21 2.77
CA ALA A 23 -2.93 8.81 4.08
C ALA A 23 -2.97 10.34 3.97
N PHE A 24 -2.05 10.94 3.21
CA PHE A 24 -1.94 12.38 3.02
C PHE A 24 -3.20 12.95 2.36
N VAL A 25 -3.56 12.41 1.20
CA VAL A 25 -4.76 12.84 0.46
C VAL A 25 -6.02 12.61 1.27
N GLY A 26 -6.13 11.47 1.96
CA GLY A 26 -7.28 11.13 2.79
C GLY A 26 -7.49 12.11 3.93
N LEU A 27 -6.43 12.45 4.67
CA LEU A 27 -6.53 13.39 5.79
C LEU A 27 -6.73 14.83 5.34
N MET A 28 -6.04 15.27 4.26
CA MET A 28 -6.29 16.59 3.68
C MET A 28 -7.75 16.76 3.27
N ARG A 29 -8.33 15.77 2.59
CA ARG A 29 -9.72 15.82 2.11
C ARG A 29 -10.74 15.85 3.25
N ASN A 30 -10.52 15.06 4.30
CA ASN A 30 -11.52 14.87 5.36
C ASN A 30 -11.40 15.88 6.52
N TYR A 31 -10.19 16.33 6.84
CA TYR A 31 -9.94 17.12 8.05
C TYR A 31 -9.23 18.45 7.78
N GLY A 32 -8.65 18.66 6.59
CA GLY A 32 -7.82 19.84 6.29
C GLY A 32 -6.56 19.95 7.16
N PHE A 33 -5.79 21.02 7.01
CA PHE A 33 -4.54 21.25 7.76
C PHE A 33 -4.81 21.95 9.10
N GLY A 34 -5.32 21.21 10.09
CA GLY A 34 -5.39 21.69 11.48
C GLY A 34 -4.08 21.50 12.26
N GLU A 35 -4.00 22.06 13.47
CA GLU A 35 -2.80 21.97 14.35
C GLU A 35 -2.38 20.52 14.65
N ASP A 36 -3.35 19.60 14.78
CA ASP A 36 -3.10 18.17 15.02
C ASP A 36 -2.90 17.35 13.73
N TRP A 37 -2.88 17.98 12.56
CA TRP A 37 -2.94 17.25 11.29
C TRP A 37 -1.75 16.30 11.12
N VAL A 38 -0.54 16.72 11.49
CA VAL A 38 0.67 15.88 11.40
C VAL A 38 0.58 14.66 12.34
N LEU A 39 0.08 14.86 13.57
CA LEU A 39 -0.11 13.79 14.55
C LEU A 39 -1.19 12.80 14.10
N LYS A 40 -2.32 13.30 13.59
CA LYS A 40 -3.39 12.47 13.01
C LYS A 40 -2.88 11.73 11.77
N PHE A 41 -2.03 12.36 10.97
CA PHE A 41 -1.39 11.75 9.81
C PHE A 41 -0.47 10.60 10.17
N LEU A 42 0.49 10.81 11.07
CA LEU A 42 1.42 9.75 11.47
C LEU A 42 0.68 8.60 12.18
N LYS A 43 -0.33 8.91 12.99
CA LYS A 43 -1.15 7.89 13.67
C LYS A 43 -1.99 7.07 12.67
N ALA A 44 -2.66 7.71 11.72
CA ALA A 44 -3.43 7.00 10.70
C ALA A 44 -2.50 6.19 9.78
N TRP A 45 -1.41 6.79 9.32
CA TRP A 45 -0.45 6.14 8.42
C TRP A 45 0.21 4.91 9.05
N SER A 46 0.66 5.01 10.31
CA SER A 46 1.27 3.88 11.03
C SER A 46 0.32 2.69 11.21
N VAL A 47 -0.98 2.93 11.36
CA VAL A 47 -2.00 1.87 11.42
C VAL A 47 -2.33 1.30 10.03
N MET A 48 -2.33 2.13 8.99
CA MET A 48 -2.59 1.71 7.62
C MET A 48 -1.48 0.84 7.04
N LEU A 49 -0.22 1.12 7.40
CA LEU A 49 0.96 0.44 6.87
C LEU A 49 0.95 -1.11 7.07
N PRO A 50 0.73 -1.66 8.29
CA PRO A 50 0.63 -3.11 8.47
C PRO A 50 -0.58 -3.72 7.75
N VAL A 51 -1.71 -3.02 7.72
CA VAL A 51 -2.92 -3.48 7.01
C VAL A 51 -2.67 -3.55 5.50
N ALA A 52 -2.02 -2.53 4.94
CA ALA A 52 -1.67 -2.48 3.52
C ALA A 52 -0.70 -3.60 3.13
N TYR A 53 0.27 -3.92 3.98
CA TYR A 53 1.16 -5.06 3.75
C TYR A 53 0.41 -6.40 3.72
N PHE A 54 -0.44 -6.64 4.72
CA PHE A 54 -1.29 -7.84 4.73
C PHE A 54 -2.17 -7.93 3.47
N ALA A 55 -2.82 -6.83 3.11
CA ALA A 55 -3.63 -6.77 1.91
C ALA A 55 -2.82 -7.03 0.64
N ALA A 56 -1.63 -6.43 0.50
CA ALA A 56 -0.76 -6.64 -0.65
C ALA A 56 -0.37 -8.12 -0.83
N PHE A 57 -0.04 -8.81 0.26
CA PHE A 57 0.30 -10.23 0.19
C PHE A 57 -0.85 -11.13 -0.27
N ILE A 58 -2.09 -10.76 0.03
CA ILE A 58 -3.29 -11.51 -0.38
C ILE A 58 -3.73 -11.11 -1.79
N ILE A 59 -3.74 -9.82 -2.09
CA ILE A 59 -4.30 -9.26 -3.33
C ILE A 59 -3.36 -9.52 -4.52
N ILE A 60 -2.04 -9.33 -4.38
CA ILE A 60 -1.09 -9.50 -5.49
C ILE A 60 -1.18 -10.89 -6.15
N PRO A 61 -1.14 -12.03 -5.43
CA PRO A 61 -1.24 -13.34 -6.06
C PRO A 61 -2.62 -13.59 -6.68
N ASN A 62 -3.69 -13.11 -6.04
CA ASN A 62 -5.05 -13.27 -6.55
C ASN A 62 -5.29 -12.44 -7.81
N ALA A 63 -4.84 -11.18 -7.82
CA ALA A 63 -4.89 -10.30 -8.98
C ALA A 63 -4.11 -10.88 -10.16
N ARG A 64 -2.94 -11.48 -9.90
CA ARG A 64 -2.16 -12.16 -10.93
C ARG A 64 -2.90 -13.36 -11.52
N LYS A 65 -3.50 -14.21 -10.70
CA LYS A 65 -4.34 -15.34 -11.17
C LYS A 65 -5.53 -14.86 -12.01
N LEU A 66 -6.17 -13.76 -11.60
CA LEU A 66 -7.27 -13.17 -12.35
C LEU A 66 -6.81 -12.61 -13.70
N ALA A 67 -5.70 -11.87 -13.73
CA ALA A 67 -5.12 -11.34 -14.96
C ALA A 67 -4.73 -12.48 -15.92
N GLU A 68 -4.09 -13.53 -15.43
CA GLU A 68 -3.76 -14.72 -16.22
C GLU A 68 -5.02 -15.37 -16.81
N LYS A 69 -6.10 -15.51 -16.02
CA LYS A 69 -7.37 -16.09 -16.49
C LYS A 69 -8.08 -15.24 -17.55
N ILE A 70 -7.96 -13.91 -17.48
CA ILE A 70 -8.55 -12.99 -18.46
C ILE A 70 -7.74 -13.01 -19.75
N THR A 71 -6.41 -12.95 -19.65
CA THR A 71 -5.52 -12.90 -20.81
C THR A 71 -5.36 -14.26 -21.50
N SER A 72 -5.47 -15.39 -20.79
CA SER A 72 -5.36 -16.73 -21.37
C SER A 72 -6.62 -17.18 -22.15
N LYS A 73 -7.65 -16.35 -22.21
CA LYS A 73 -8.92 -16.64 -22.90
C LYS A 73 -9.01 -16.01 -24.29
N THR A 74 -7.92 -15.39 -24.76
CA THR A 74 -7.72 -14.84 -26.10
C THR A 74 -6.60 -15.60 -26.77
#